data_AF-A0A2T0MLV1-F1
#
_entry.id   AF-A0A2T0MLV1-F1
#
_cell.length_a   1.000
_cell.length_b   1.000
_cell.length_c   1.000
_cell.angle_alpha   90.00
_cell.angle_beta   90.00
_cell.angle_gamma   90.00
#
_symmetry.space_group_name_H-M   'P 1'
#
loop_
_entity.id
_entity.type
_entity.pdbx_description
1 polymer ?
#
loop_
_entity_poly.entity_id
_entity_poly.type
_entity_poly.pdbx_seq_one_letter_code
_entity_poly.pdbx_strand_id
1 'polypeptide(L)'
;MERKKILLRLDPVVHDALARWASDELRSTNSQIEFLLRRALTEAGRMPEGVGRIRPRGRPKKIPDESQDEGQDEQEQADGDTGEAD
;
A
#
# COMPACT_ATOMS: atom_id res chain seq x y z
N MET A 1 9.56 -4.21 10.31
CA MET A 1 9.77 -4.61 8.91
C MET A 1 9.12 -3.59 8.01
N GLU A 2 9.98 -2.84 7.34
CA GLU A 2 9.61 -1.96 6.25
C GLU A 2 9.12 -2.80 5.07
N ARG A 3 8.09 -2.34 4.36
CA ARG A 3 7.55 -3.03 3.18
C ARG A 3 8.10 -2.34 1.94
N LYS A 4 8.81 -3.09 1.10
CA LYS A 4 9.25 -2.57 -0.20
C LYS A 4 8.05 -2.47 -1.14
N LYS A 5 7.76 -1.28 -1.64
CA LYS A 5 6.79 -1.07 -2.72
C LYS A 5 7.52 -1.32 -4.06
N ILE A 6 6.96 -2.21 -4.89
CA ILE A 6 7.48 -2.50 -6.22
C ILE A 6 6.36 -2.29 -7.25
N LEU A 7 6.70 -1.79 -8.43
CA LEU A 7 5.79 -1.77 -9.57
C LEU A 7 5.91 -3.11 -10.29
N LEU A 8 4.85 -3.90 -10.25
CA LEU A 8 4.75 -5.17 -10.97
C LEU A 8 4.10 -4.93 -12.32
N ARG A 9 4.75 -5.39 -13.39
CA ARG A 9 4.11 -5.52 -14.69
C ARG A 9 3.44 -6.89 -14.75
N LEU A 10 2.13 -6.89 -14.87
CA LEU A 10 1.32 -8.09 -14.95
C LEU A 10 0.36 -7.95 -16.12
N ASP A 11 0.09 -9.06 -16.79
CA ASP A 11 -1.00 -9.12 -17.76
C ASP A 11 -2.34 -8.76 -17.05
N PRO A 12 -3.17 -7.85 -17.61
CA PRO A 12 -4.42 -7.44 -16.99
C PRO A 12 -5.37 -8.61 -16.65
N VAL A 13 -5.44 -9.63 -17.51
CA VAL A 13 -6.30 -10.80 -17.30
C VAL A 13 -5.81 -11.61 -16.11
N VAL A 14 -4.49 -11.73 -15.95
CA VAL A 14 -3.88 -12.42 -14.80
C VAL A 14 -4.12 -11.63 -13.51
N HIS A 15 -4.00 -10.30 -13.57
CA HIS A 15 -4.33 -9.44 -12.43
C HIS A 15 -5.78 -9.66 -11.97
N ASP A 16 -6.72 -9.68 -12.90
CA ASP A 16 -8.15 -9.85 -12.59
C ASP A 16 -8.44 -11.24 -12.00
N ALA A 17 -7.81 -12.29 -12.52
CA ALA A 17 -7.91 -13.63 -11.96
C ALA A 17 -7.40 -13.67 -10.51
N LEU A 18 -6.25 -13.02 -10.22
CA LEU A 18 -5.72 -12.93 -8.85
C LEU A 18 -6.63 -12.12 -7.93
N ALA A 19 -7.22 -11.03 -8.42
CA ALA A 19 -8.14 -10.20 -7.63
C ALA A 19 -9.43 -10.95 -7.27
N ARG A 20 -9.98 -11.73 -8.21
CA ARG A 20 -11.15 -12.59 -7.95
C ARG A 20 -10.82 -13.66 -6.92
N TRP A 21 -9.73 -14.40 -7.12
CA TRP A 21 -9.31 -15.44 -6.17
C TRP A 21 -9.02 -14.88 -4.77
N ALA A 22 -8.37 -13.72 -4.69
CA ALA A 22 -8.18 -13.04 -3.41
C ALA A 22 -9.51 -12.72 -2.72
N SER A 23 -10.50 -12.25 -3.49
CA SER A 23 -11.84 -11.93 -3.00
C SER A 23 -12.57 -13.17 -2.46
N ASP A 24 -12.46 -14.30 -3.15
CA ASP A 24 -13.03 -15.58 -2.71
C ASP A 24 -12.45 -16.06 -1.37
N GLU A 25 -11.16 -15.75 -1.10
CA GLU A 25 -10.49 -16.01 0.19
C GLU A 25 -10.58 -14.84 1.20
N LEU A 26 -11.41 -13.84 0.89
CA LEU A 26 -11.60 -12.59 1.64
C LEU A 26 -10.31 -11.76 1.81
N ARG A 27 -9.25 -12.03 1.04
CA ARG A 27 -7.92 -11.39 1.13
C ARG A 27 -7.83 -10.17 0.23
N SER A 28 -6.94 -9.25 0.59
CA SER A 28 -6.50 -8.23 -0.38
C SER A 28 -5.66 -8.89 -1.47
N THR A 29 -5.70 -8.35 -2.69
CA THR A 29 -4.87 -8.81 -3.82
C THR A 29 -3.39 -8.85 -3.45
N ASN A 30 -2.88 -7.83 -2.75
CA ASN A 30 -1.48 -7.80 -2.29
C ASN A 30 -1.16 -8.92 -1.29
N SER A 31 -2.09 -9.23 -0.38
CA SER A 31 -1.92 -10.36 0.55
C SER A 31 -1.93 -11.70 -0.18
N GLN A 32 -2.74 -11.85 -1.23
CA GLN A 32 -2.76 -13.06 -2.05
C GLN A 32 -1.46 -13.23 -2.83
N ILE A 33 -0.96 -12.16 -3.45
CA ILE A 33 0.33 -12.16 -4.16
C ILE A 33 1.47 -12.55 -3.21
N GLU A 34 1.54 -11.94 -2.03
CA GLU A 34 2.57 -12.28 -1.03
C GLU A 34 2.51 -13.76 -0.61
N PHE A 35 1.30 -14.28 -0.38
CA PHE A 35 1.10 -15.69 -0.04
C PHE A 35 1.61 -16.62 -1.14
N LEU A 36 1.24 -16.33 -2.40
CA LEU A 36 1.68 -17.10 -3.57
C LEU A 36 3.20 -17.07 -3.73
N LEU A 37 3.84 -15.91 -3.60
CA LEU A 37 5.29 -15.77 -3.71
C LEU A 37 6.02 -16.59 -2.65
N ARG A 38 5.57 -16.52 -1.39
CA ARG A 38 6.16 -17.31 -0.29
C ARG A 38 5.99 -18.80 -0.50
N ARG A 39 4.81 -19.22 -0.94
CA ARG A 39 4.52 -20.61 -1.26
C ARG A 39 5.45 -21.10 -2.37
N ALA A 40 5.54 -20.37 -3.47
CA ALA A 40 6.42 -20.71 -4.60
C ALA A 40 7.90 -20.76 -4.19
N LEU A 41 8.38 -19.81 -3.37
CA LEU A 41 9.75 -19.84 -2.84
C LEU A 41 10.00 -21.06 -1.94
N THR A 42 9.02 -21.45 -1.13
CA THR A 42 9.12 -22.61 -0.25
C THR A 42 9.14 -23.90 -1.07
N GLU A 43 8.21 -24.06 -2.02
CA GLU A 43 8.13 -25.20 -2.92
C GLU A 43 9.38 -25.34 -3.79
N ALA A 44 9.98 -24.22 -4.20
CA ALA A 44 11.25 -24.20 -4.93
C ALA A 44 12.50 -24.43 -4.05
N GLY A 45 12.35 -24.52 -2.72
CA GLY A 45 13.48 -24.62 -1.79
C GLY A 45 14.36 -23.38 -1.74
N ARG A 46 13.82 -22.20 -2.07
CA ARG A 46 14.54 -20.92 -2.19
C ARG A 46 14.12 -19.89 -1.14
N MET A 47 13.40 -20.32 -0.11
CA MET A 47 12.97 -19.43 0.96
C MET A 47 14.21 -18.93 1.75
N PRO A 48 14.45 -17.60 1.84
CA PRO A 48 15.59 -17.09 2.60
C PRO A 48 15.48 -17.36 4.10
N GLU A 49 16.62 -17.54 4.76
CA GLU A 49 16.69 -17.55 6.22
C GLU A 49 16.33 -16.16 6.77
N GLY A 50 15.55 -16.11 7.85
CA GLY A 50 15.16 -14.85 8.51
C GLY A 50 13.89 -14.17 7.98
N VAL A 51 13.14 -14.80 7.06
CA VAL A 51 11.84 -14.28 6.65
C VAL A 51 10.84 -14.31 7.82
N GLY A 52 10.42 -13.13 8.29
CA GLY A 52 9.46 -13.01 9.38
C GLY A 52 8.08 -13.60 9.08
N ARG A 53 7.34 -13.93 10.16
CA ARG A 53 5.96 -14.42 10.08
C ARG A 53 5.06 -13.40 9.36
N ILE A 54 4.12 -13.91 8.55
CA ILE A 54 3.08 -13.09 7.92
C ILE A 54 2.29 -12.39 9.03
N ARG A 55 2.16 -11.06 8.96
CA ARG A 55 1.39 -10.31 9.95
C ARG A 55 -0.09 -10.71 9.86
N PRO A 56 -0.77 -10.92 11.00
CA PRO A 56 -2.19 -11.25 11.02
C PRO A 56 -3.03 -10.14 10.38
N ARG A 57 -4.22 -10.51 9.89
CA ARG A 57 -5.18 -9.59 9.29
C ARG A 57 -5.63 -8.57 10.34
N GLY A 58 -5.83 -7.31 9.91
CA GLY A 58 -6.29 -6.23 10.76
C GLY A 58 -5.48 -4.95 10.56
N ARG A 59 -5.95 -3.86 11.19
CA ARG A 59 -5.28 -2.56 11.15
C ARG A 59 -3.88 -2.69 11.79
N PRO A 60 -2.80 -2.34 11.08
CA PRO A 60 -1.49 -2.21 11.69
C PRO A 60 -1.59 -1.25 12.89
N LYS A 61 -0.99 -1.58 14.04
CA LYS A 61 -0.87 -0.62 15.16
C LYS A 61 -0.21 0.66 14.62
N LYS A 62 -0.80 1.83 14.90
CA LYS A 62 -0.21 3.13 14.53
C LYS A 62 1.14 3.23 15.25
N ILE A 63 2.22 3.18 14.50
CA ILE A 63 3.55 3.56 14.99
C ILE A 63 3.54 5.09 14.95
N PRO A 64 3.79 5.81 16.07
CA PRO A 64 3.97 7.26 16.02
C PRO A 64 5.15 7.55 15.08
N ASP A 65 4.90 8.38 14.08
CA ASP A 65 5.91 8.81 13.10
C ASP A 65 6.63 10.03 13.69
N GLU A 66 7.87 9.86 14.14
CA GLU A 66 8.74 10.94 14.58
C GLU A 66 9.70 11.30 13.41
N SER A 67 9.24 12.18 12.52
CA SER A 67 10.04 13.07 11.63
C SER A 67 9.05 13.95 10.86
N GLN A 68 8.68 15.13 11.40
CA GLN A 68 9.19 16.46 11.01
C GLN A 68 9.02 16.75 9.50
N ASP A 69 8.08 17.60 9.12
CA ASP A 69 8.11 19.09 9.11
C ASP A 69 8.59 19.61 7.75
N GLU A 70 8.02 20.75 7.37
CA GLU A 70 8.28 21.61 6.21
C GLU A 70 7.55 21.31 4.89
N GLY A 71 6.64 22.22 4.54
CA GLY A 71 6.02 22.30 3.22
C GLY A 71 4.69 23.05 3.23
N GLN A 72 4.77 24.34 3.54
CA GLN A 72 3.69 25.33 3.40
C GLN A 72 3.10 25.29 1.98
N ASP A 73 1.77 25.34 1.88
CA ASP A 73 1.11 26.02 0.77
C ASP A 73 -0.19 26.61 1.31
N GLU A 74 -0.07 27.89 1.65
CA GLU A 74 -1.14 28.79 2.01
C GLU A 74 -2.13 28.88 0.83
N GLN A 75 -3.38 28.47 1.05
CA GLN A 75 -4.48 28.88 0.17
C GLN A 75 -5.24 30.02 0.84
N GLU A 76 -4.89 31.21 0.36
CA GLU A 76 -5.56 32.51 0.42
C GLU A 76 -7.02 32.46 0.88
N GLN A 77 -7.27 33.05 2.05
CA GLN A 77 -8.54 33.64 2.41
C GLN A 77 -8.27 34.96 3.11
N ALA A 78 -9.06 35.98 2.71
CA ALA A 78 -8.95 37.42 3.01
C ALA A 78 -8.06 38.15 1.98
N ASP A 79 -8.49 39.19 1.27
CA ASP A 79 -9.29 40.31 1.74
C ASP A 79 -10.17 40.93 0.64
N GLY A 80 -11.22 41.60 1.10
CA GLY A 80 -12.14 42.37 0.26
C GLY A 80 -11.47 43.57 -0.40
N ASP A 81 -11.90 43.84 -1.64
CA ASP A 81 -11.62 45.09 -2.32
C ASP A 81 -12.91 45.89 -2.50
N THR A 82 -12.72 47.20 -2.47
CA THR A 82 -13.68 48.23 -2.12
C THR A 82 -14.03 48.98 -3.41
N GLY A 83 -15.34 49.14 -3.69
CA GLY A 83 -15.94 50.24 -4.44
C GLY A 83 -15.40 50.63 -5.84
N GLU A 84 -16.25 50.50 -6.85
CA GLU A 84 -16.27 51.45 -7.97
C GLU A 84 -17.71 51.71 -8.42
N ALA A 85 -17.98 52.97 -8.78
CA ALA A 85 -19.28 53.61 -8.86
C ALA A 85 -19.97 53.47 -10.24
N ASP A 86 -21.31 53.44 -10.25
CA ASP A 86 -22.19 54.32 -11.05
C ASP A 86 -23.61 54.32 -10.44
#